data_AF-A0A6P2R2N0-F1
#
_entry.id   AF-A0A6P2R2N0-F1
#
_cell.length_a   1.000
_cell.length_b   1.000
_cell.length_c   1.000
_cell.angle_alpha   90.00
_cell.angle_beta   90.00
_cell.angle_gamma   90.00
#
_symmetry.space_group_name_H-M   'P 1'
#
loop_
_entity.id
_entity.type
_entity.pdbx_description
1 polymer ?
#
loop_
_entity_poly.entity_id
_entity_poly.type
_entity_poly.pdbx_seq_one_letter_code
_entity_poly.pdbx_strand_id
1 'polypeptide(L)' 'MGIQVVVVAGSHAEVVEKLGSVAPFAEIFPLPEGRFGISVPFKVVDDIGEQVVLGRISAFRYFDLWAGEWKSPT' A
#
# COMPACT_ATOMS: atom_id res chain seq x y z
N MET A 1 9.90 4.90 9.36
CA MET A 1 9.87 5.54 8.01
C MET A 1 8.46 5.43 7.46
N GLY A 2 8.04 6.32 6.55
CA GLY A 2 6.77 6.13 5.85
C GLY A 2 6.83 4.90 4.93
N ILE A 3 5.67 4.36 4.57
CA ILE A 3 5.59 3.23 3.64
C ILE A 3 5.28 3.75 2.25
N GLN A 4 6.08 3.35 1.27
CA GLN A 4 5.87 3.69 -0.13
C GLN A 4 5.96 2.41 -0.95
N VAL A 5 4.87 2.08 -1.65
CA VAL A 5 4.78 0.86 -2.45
C VAL A 5 4.03 1.10 -3.76
N VAL A 6 4.24 0.21 -4.72
CA VAL A 6 3.40 0.08 -5.91
C VAL A 6 2.66 -1.24 -5.84
N VAL A 7 1.33 -1.24 -5.83
CA VAL A 7 0.52 -2.46 -5.82
C VAL A 7 -0.02 -2.77 -7.21
N VAL A 8 -0.26 -4.06 -7.48
CA VAL A 8 -1.07 -4.51 -8.61
C VAL A 8 -2.50 -4.69 -8.12
N ALA A 9 -3.45 -3.99 -8.73
CA ALA A 9 -4.87 -4.09 -8.40
C ALA A 9 -5.73 -3.82 -9.65
N GLY A 10 -6.92 -4.42 -9.70
CA GLY A 10 -7.85 -4.26 -10.81
C GLY A 10 -8.57 -2.91 -10.82
N SER A 11 -8.67 -2.24 -9.66
CA SER A 11 -9.32 -0.92 -9.57
C SER A 11 -8.88 -0.13 -8.33
N HIS A 12 -9.10 1.18 -8.36
CA HIS A 12 -8.92 2.04 -7.17
C HIS A 12 -9.82 1.60 -6.01
N ALA A 13 -11.04 1.16 -6.31
CA ALA A 13 -12.00 0.68 -5.30
C ALA A 13 -11.45 -0.55 -4.56
N GLU A 14 -10.85 -1.50 -5.28
CA GLU A 14 -10.17 -2.66 -4.68
C GLU A 14 -9.04 -2.21 -3.74
N VAL A 15 -8.27 -1.19 -4.15
CA VAL A 15 -7.17 -0.67 -3.31
C VAL A 15 -7.70 -0.12 -1.99
N VAL A 16 -8.73 0.73 -2.06
CA VAL A 16 -9.37 1.32 -0.88
C VAL A 16 -9.99 0.25 0.02
N GLU A 17 -10.68 -0.73 -0.55
CA GLU A 17 -11.31 -1.83 0.18
C GLU A 17 -10.29 -2.63 0.99
N LYS A 18 -9.21 -3.09 0.35
CA LYS A 18 -8.18 -3.92 1.00
C LYS A 18 -7.32 -3.13 1.98
N LEU A 19 -7.04 -1.85 1.72
CA LEU A 19 -6.38 -0.97 2.69
C LEU A 19 -7.25 -0.70 3.92
N GLY A 20 -8.57 -0.74 3.76
CA GLY A 20 -9.53 -0.63 4.86
C GLY A 20 -9.33 0.65 5.67
N SER A 21 -9.08 0.49 6.98
CA SER A 21 -8.89 1.62 7.90
C SER A 21 -7.64 2.47 7.61
N VAL A 22 -6.70 1.98 6.80
CA VAL A 22 -5.51 2.74 6.38
C VAL A 22 -5.82 3.66 5.21
N ALA A 23 -6.80 3.31 4.36
CA ALA A 23 -7.09 4.03 3.12
C ALA A 23 -7.33 5.55 3.29
N PRO A 24 -8.07 6.02 4.32
CA PRO A 24 -8.28 7.46 4.52
C PRO A 24 -7.02 8.27 4.83
N PHE A 25 -5.94 7.58 5.24
CA PHE A 25 -4.69 8.18 5.68
C PHE A 25 -3.55 7.93 4.68
N ALA A 26 -3.82 7.18 3.62
CA ALA A 26 -2.88 6.89 2.55
C ALA A 26 -3.19 7.76 1.33
N GLU A 27 -2.14 8.23 0.67
CA GLU A 27 -2.28 8.76 -0.68
C GLU A 27 -2.26 7.59 -1.66
N ILE A 28 -3.33 7.48 -2.47
CA ILE A 28 -3.49 6.44 -3.49
C ILE A 28 -3.60 7.14 -4.84
N PHE A 29 -2.73 6.77 -5.78
CA PHE A 29 -2.73 7.35 -7.12
C PHE A 29 -2.57 6.28 -8.20
N PRO A 30 -3.27 6.43 -9.34
CA PRO A 30 -3.19 5.47 -10.42
C PRO A 30 -1.82 5.52 -11.12
N LEU A 31 -1.35 4.35 -11.52
CA LEU A 31 -0.18 4.17 -12.38
C LEU A 31 -0.58 3.36 -13.63
N PRO A 32 0.24 3.37 -14.70
CA PRO A 32 0.00 2.55 -15.88
C PRO A 32 -0.10 1.05 -15.53
N GLU A 33 -0.70 0.27 -16.44
CA GLU A 33 -0.71 -1.20 -16.39
C GLU A 33 -1.43 -1.80 -15.16
N GLY A 34 -2.50 -1.17 -14.67
CA GLY A 34 -3.29 -1.70 -13.54
C GLY A 34 -2.51 -1.68 -12.23
N ARG A 35 -1.70 -0.64 -12.04
CA ARG A 35 -0.90 -0.43 -10.83
C ARG A 35 -1.38 0.80 -10.09
N PHE A 36 -1.11 0.82 -8.79
CA PHE A 36 -1.41 1.96 -7.94
C PHE A 36 -0.22 2.25 -7.04
N GLY A 37 0.17 3.52 -6.96
CA GLY A 37 1.09 3.97 -5.93
C GLY A 37 0.33 4.18 -4.62
N ILE A 38 0.95 3.76 -3.52
CA ILE A 38 0.45 3.98 -2.18
C ILE A 38 1.56 4.63 -1.37
N SER A 39 1.27 5.78 -0.76
CA SER A 39 2.16 6.47 0.17
C SER A 39 1.45 6.64 1.51
N VAL A 40 2.01 6.03 2.56
CA VAL A 40 1.53 6.14 3.94
C VAL A 40 2.52 6.97 4.75
N PRO A 41 2.13 8.16 5.24
CA PRO A 41 3.02 9.02 6.01
C PRO A 41 3.55 8.33 7.27
N PHE A 42 4.80 8.62 7.65
CA PHE A 42 5.42 8.02 8.84
C PHE A 42 4.56 8.15 10.10
N LYS A 43 3.94 9.32 10.33
CA LYS A 43 3.07 9.54 11.49
C LYS A 43 1.89 8.56 11.52
N VAL A 44 1.29 8.27 10.37
CA VAL A 44 0.18 7.31 10.25
C VAL A 44 0.68 5.89 10.52
N VAL A 45 1.87 5.55 10.03
CA VAL A 45 2.51 4.25 10.31
C VAL A 45 2.82 4.09 11.80
N ASP A 46 3.28 5.16 12.46
CA ASP A 46 3.56 5.19 13.90
C ASP A 46 2.28 5.08 14.75
N ASP A 47 1.22 5.79 14.35
CA ASP A 47 -0.08 5.80 15.04
C ASP A 47 -0.86 4.48 14.89
N ILE A 48 -0.89 3.89 13.68
CA ILE A 48 -1.65 2.66 13.36
C ILE A 48 -0.83 1.40 13.66
N GLY A 49 0.49 1.49 13.58
CA GLY A 49 1.42 0.38 13.67
C GLY A 49 1.82 -0.16 12.29
N GLU A 50 3.14 -0.25 12.09
CA GLU A 50 3.73 -0.69 10.83
C GLU A 50 3.25 -2.07 10.36
N GLN A 51 3.13 -3.04 11.29
CA GLN A 51 2.67 -4.39 10.98
C GLN A 51 1.21 -4.42 10.50
N VAL A 52 0.36 -3.52 10.99
CA VAL A 52 -1.03 -3.42 10.54
C VAL A 52 -1.06 -2.89 9.11
N VAL A 53 -0.30 -1.83 8.81
CA VAL A 53 -0.23 -1.26 7.46
C VAL A 53 0.35 -2.27 6.47
N LEU A 54 1.46 -2.91 6.81
CA LEU A 54 2.09 -3.93 5.97
C LEU A 54 1.18 -5.15 5.76
N GLY A 55 0.44 -5.59 6.78
CA GLY A 55 -0.54 -6.67 6.64
C GLY A 55 -1.72 -6.34 5.71
N ARG A 56 -2.08 -5.06 5.54
CA ARG A 56 -3.04 -4.65 4.51
C ARG A 56 -2.42 -4.63 3.12
N ILE A 57 -1.17 -4.15 3.02
CA ILE A 57 -0.43 -4.12 1.76
C ILE A 57 -0.09 -5.54 1.27
N SER A 58 0.12 -6.50 2.16
CA SER A 58 0.38 -7.90 1.81
C SER A 58 -0.83 -8.61 1.16
N ALA A 59 -2.01 -7.99 1.14
CA ALA A 59 -3.15 -8.47 0.36
C ALA A 59 -2.99 -8.24 -1.16
N PHE A 60 -1.92 -7.56 -1.58
CA PHE A 60 -1.56 -7.30 -2.97
C PHE A 60 -0.22 -7.94 -3.31
N ARG A 61 0.01 -8.13 -4.62
CA ARG A 61 1.36 -8.17 -5.14
C ARG A 61 1.87 -6.73 -5.15
N TYR A 62 2.98 -6.45 -4.48
CA TYR A 62 3.46 -5.08 -4.34
C TYR A 62 4.97 -4.97 -4.53
N PHE A 63 5.43 -3.85 -5.07
CA PHE A 63 6.83 -3.48 -5.16
C PHE A 63 7.14 -2.55 -3.99
N ASP A 64 8.10 -2.94 -3.18
CA ASP A 64 8.61 -2.14 -2.08
C ASP A 64 9.66 -1.17 -2.62
N LEU A 65 9.36 0.13 -2.58
CA LEU A 65 10.25 1.16 -3.15
C LEU A 65 11.56 1.31 -2.35
N TRP A 66 11.59 0.87 -1.10
CA TRP A 66 12.79 0.90 -0.27
C TRP A 66 13.65 -0.34 -0.48
N ALA A 67 13.03 -1.53 -0.49
CA ALA A 67 13.76 -2.78 -0.70
C ALA A 67 14.14 -3.00 -2.18
N GLY A 68 13.45 -2.32 -3.11
CA GLY A 68 13.71 -2.45 -4.54
C GLY A 68 13.26 -3.80 -5.12
N GLU A 69 12.27 -4.45 -4.50
CA GLU A 69 11.84 -5.80 -4.87
C GLU A 69 10.32 -5.96 -4.91
N TRP A 70 9.87 -6.91 -5.73
CA TRP A 70 8.48 -7.37 -5.74
C TRP A 70 8.25 -8.39 -4.63
N LYS A 71 7.21 -8.15 -3.85
CA LYS A 71 6.70 -9.04 -2.81
C LYS A 71 5.37 -9.63 -3.25
N SER A 72 5.24 -10.93 -3.02
CA SER A 72 4.01 -11.67 -3.30
C SER A 72 3.02 -11.51 -2.16
N PRO A 73 1.71 -11.62 -2.42
CA PRO A 73 0.72 -11.59 -1.36
C PRO A 73 0.96 -12.72 -0.34
N THR A 74 0.69 -12.43 0.93
CA THR A 74 0.77 -13.37 2.06
C THR A 74 -0.39 -13.17 3.02
#